data_AF-A0A090VRE9-F1
#
_entry.id   AF-A0A090VRE9-F1
#
_cell.length_a   1.000
_cell.length_b   1.000
_cell.length_c   1.000
_cell.angle_alpha   90.00
_cell.angle_beta   90.00
_cell.angle_gamma   90.00
#
_symmetry.space_group_name_H-M   'P 1'
#
loop_
_entity.id
_entity.type
_entity.pdbx_description
1 polymer ?
#
loop_
_entity_poly.entity_id
_entity_poly.type
_entity_poly.pdbx_seq_one_letter_code
_entity_poly.pdbx_strand_id
1 'polypeptide(L)'
;MVEEFNRDNNFISETMHQKLLDSAKTYGDLRHRDLELHELEYSTDSFYTRAFGGVYLLRDFIVPLVVFEDEQWHKEAIKDTTHDVLIYHIDQPELVDKLRSHSIIDCDLEAEVKTERYNRIKKFEMFQHLKQTQHPVQDILNDPILFKSYLNKIDIKSRKKIMSVERYLEKIETSNQFKIADIIDDKLYVSLHKPHSSLEAKHQDLIWKLLMNISPKDVLFWYWYDKEDFYTKFKDWDDSFKDWAIETIRNNI
;
A
#
# COMPACT_ATOMS: atom_id res chain seq x y z
N MET A 1 1.25 -49.29 4.06
CA MET A 1 1.46 -50.03 5.32
C MET A 1 0.52 -49.58 6.43
N VAL A 2 0.44 -48.28 6.76
CA VAL A 2 -0.54 -47.76 7.75
C VAL A 2 -2.00 -48.02 7.31
N GLU A 3 -2.33 -47.75 6.05
CA GLU A 3 -3.66 -48.05 5.49
C GLU A 3 -3.99 -49.55 5.49
N GLU A 4 -2.99 -50.41 5.32
CA GLU A 4 -3.15 -51.87 5.28
C GLU A 4 -3.33 -52.45 6.70
N PHE A 5 -2.65 -51.89 7.69
CA PHE A 5 -2.83 -52.23 9.12
C PHE A 5 -4.24 -51.87 9.62
N ASN A 6 -4.77 -50.72 9.19
CA ASN A 6 -6.09 -50.23 9.60
C ASN A 6 -7.27 -50.90 8.85
N ARG A 7 -7.00 -51.87 7.98
CA ARG A 7 -8.02 -52.54 7.18
C ARG A 7 -8.45 -53.87 7.83
N ASP A 8 -9.75 -54.09 7.91
CA ASP A 8 -10.37 -55.31 8.45
C ASP A 8 -9.79 -55.69 9.83
N ASN A 9 -9.34 -56.93 10.00
CA ASN A 9 -8.74 -57.43 11.24
C ASN A 9 -7.21 -57.51 11.18
N ASN A 10 -6.56 -56.72 10.32
CA ASN A 10 -5.10 -56.78 10.16
C ASN A 10 -4.33 -56.32 11.41
N PHE A 11 -5.00 -55.63 12.34
CA PHE A 11 -4.44 -55.25 13.65
C PHE A 11 -4.18 -56.43 14.60
N ILE A 12 -4.70 -57.63 14.30
CA ILE A 12 -4.36 -58.88 15.02
C ILE A 12 -3.53 -59.85 14.17
N SER A 13 -3.20 -59.48 12.93
CA SER A 13 -2.44 -60.35 12.03
C SER A 13 -0.95 -60.35 12.40
N GLU A 14 -0.45 -61.49 12.85
CA GLU A 14 0.98 -61.67 13.18
C GLU A 14 1.89 -61.39 11.98
N THR A 15 1.43 -61.67 10.75
CA THR A 15 2.18 -61.36 9.53
C THR A 15 2.31 -59.85 9.33
N MET A 16 1.27 -59.08 9.64
CA MET A 16 1.32 -57.61 9.57
C MET A 16 2.18 -57.02 10.69
N HIS A 17 2.12 -57.60 11.89
CA HIS A 17 3.01 -57.22 13.00
C HIS A 17 4.47 -57.47 12.66
N GLN A 18 4.80 -58.61 12.03
CA GLN A 18 6.16 -58.90 11.61
C GLN A 18 6.67 -57.89 10.57
N LYS A 19 5.84 -57.53 9.58
CA LYS A 19 6.18 -56.49 8.59
C LYS A 19 6.45 -55.13 9.25
N LEU A 20 5.66 -54.76 10.27
CA LEU A 20 5.87 -53.52 11.04
C LEU A 20 7.16 -53.57 11.86
N LEU A 21 7.44 -54.71 12.51
CA LEU A 21 8.68 -54.91 13.27
C LEU A 21 9.91 -54.87 12.37
N ASP A 22 9.84 -55.49 11.19
CA ASP A 22 10.92 -55.49 10.21
C ASP A 22 11.14 -54.08 9.66
N SER A 23 10.06 -53.35 9.34
CA SER A 23 10.13 -51.94 8.93
C SER A 23 10.76 -51.06 10.03
N ALA A 24 10.35 -51.22 11.29
CA ALA A 24 10.91 -50.48 12.42
C ALA A 24 12.40 -50.81 12.66
N LYS A 25 12.81 -52.06 12.45
CA LYS A 25 14.24 -52.45 12.52
C LYS A 25 15.06 -51.88 11.36
N THR A 26 14.51 -51.83 10.15
CA THR A 26 15.21 -51.33 8.95
C THR A 26 15.34 -49.81 8.92
N TYR A 27 14.28 -49.08 9.29
CA TYR A 27 14.23 -47.62 9.14
C TYR A 27 14.31 -46.85 10.46
N GLY A 28 14.30 -47.56 11.60
CA GLY A 28 14.36 -46.98 12.95
C GLY A 28 13.02 -46.44 13.46
N ASP A 29 12.93 -46.24 14.77
CA ASP A 29 11.78 -45.58 15.41
C ASP A 29 11.90 -44.06 15.23
N LEU A 30 11.08 -43.51 14.32
CA LEU A 30 11.08 -42.09 14.01
C LEU A 30 10.60 -41.20 15.17
N ARG A 31 10.00 -41.77 16.23
CA ARG A 31 9.54 -41.00 17.41
C ARG A 31 10.68 -40.43 18.26
N HIS A 32 11.88 -41.01 18.15
CA HIS A 32 13.07 -40.62 18.92
C HIS A 32 14.17 -40.01 18.04
N ARG A 33 13.85 -39.70 16.78
CA ARG A 33 14.79 -39.08 15.86
C ARG A 33 14.72 -37.56 16.02
N ASP A 34 15.84 -36.94 16.36
CA ASP A 34 15.96 -35.49 16.37
C ASP A 34 15.79 -34.97 14.93
N LEU A 35 14.70 -34.24 14.71
CA LEU A 35 14.41 -33.58 13.44
C LEU A 35 15.16 -32.26 13.41
N GLU A 36 16.36 -32.26 12.83
CA GLU A 36 17.11 -31.03 12.58
C GLU A 36 16.54 -30.30 11.36
N LEU A 37 15.56 -29.43 11.60
CA LEU A 37 15.11 -28.46 10.61
C LEU A 37 16.18 -27.39 10.48
N HIS A 38 16.97 -27.49 9.41
CA HIS A 38 17.96 -26.46 9.09
C HIS A 38 17.21 -25.18 8.70
N GLU A 39 17.71 -24.02 9.15
CA GLU A 39 17.16 -22.74 8.74
C GLU A 39 17.21 -22.64 7.21
N LEU A 40 16.04 -22.46 6.60
CA LEU A 40 15.95 -22.27 5.17
C LEU A 40 16.28 -20.80 4.88
N GLU A 41 17.51 -20.54 4.46
CA GLU A 41 17.91 -19.23 3.96
C GLU A 41 17.36 -19.03 2.55
N TYR A 42 16.40 -18.11 2.41
CA TYR A 42 15.92 -17.65 1.12
C TYR A 42 16.44 -16.24 0.87
N SER A 43 17.12 -16.03 -0.26
CA SER A 43 17.37 -14.68 -0.76
C SER A 43 16.08 -14.13 -1.36
N THR A 44 15.48 -13.14 -0.72
CA THR A 44 14.30 -12.45 -1.24
C THR A 44 14.68 -11.03 -1.66
N ASP A 45 14.06 -10.58 -2.75
CA ASP A 45 14.16 -9.21 -3.24
C ASP A 45 13.44 -8.21 -2.30
N SER A 46 13.11 -7.02 -2.78
CA SER A 46 12.28 -6.07 -2.03
C SER A 46 10.86 -6.61 -1.77
N PHE A 47 10.33 -6.48 -0.55
CA PHE A 47 9.02 -7.02 -0.18
C PHE A 47 8.30 -6.22 0.91
N TYR A 48 7.02 -6.54 1.11
CA TYR A 48 6.20 -6.08 2.23
C TYR A 48 5.78 -7.28 3.10
N THR A 49 5.80 -7.11 4.42
CA THR A 49 5.25 -8.08 5.37
C THR A 49 4.36 -7.39 6.39
N ARG A 50 3.25 -8.04 6.77
CA ARG A 50 2.40 -7.60 7.89
C ARG A 50 3.00 -7.95 9.25
N ALA A 51 4.04 -8.77 9.28
CA ALA A 51 4.78 -9.02 10.51
C ALA A 51 5.31 -7.70 11.08
N PHE A 52 5.47 -7.62 12.40
CA PHE A 52 5.94 -6.40 13.07
C PHE A 52 5.06 -5.17 12.81
N GLY A 53 3.76 -5.37 12.59
CA GLY A 53 2.82 -4.28 12.36
C GLY A 53 2.90 -3.62 10.99
N GLY A 54 3.62 -4.23 10.03
CA GLY A 54 3.75 -3.72 8.67
C GLY A 54 5.13 -3.14 8.39
N VAL A 55 5.90 -3.82 7.52
CA VAL A 55 7.26 -3.44 7.16
C VAL A 55 7.49 -3.59 5.66
N TYR A 56 8.00 -2.52 5.04
CA TYR A 56 8.54 -2.55 3.68
C TYR A 56 10.05 -2.66 3.76
N LEU A 57 10.62 -3.58 2.99
CA LEU A 57 12.05 -3.72 2.83
C LEU A 57 12.41 -3.55 1.36
N LEU A 58 13.17 -2.51 1.08
CA LEU A 58 13.59 -2.09 -0.26
C LEU A 58 15.10 -2.34 -0.39
N ARG A 59 15.51 -3.44 -1.05
CA ARG A 59 16.92 -3.89 -1.09
C ARG A 59 17.67 -3.46 -2.36
N ASP A 60 16.97 -3.34 -3.49
CA ASP A 60 17.60 -3.16 -4.81
C ASP A 60 17.89 -1.70 -5.17
N PHE A 61 18.29 -0.92 -4.16
CA PHE A 61 18.55 0.52 -4.27
C PHE A 61 19.94 0.84 -3.73
N ILE A 62 20.42 2.07 -3.99
CA ILE A 62 21.79 2.51 -3.60
C ILE A 62 22.08 2.23 -2.12
N VAL A 63 21.08 2.43 -1.27
CA VAL A 63 21.11 2.06 0.15
C VAL A 63 19.81 1.31 0.46
N PRO A 64 19.86 0.13 1.13
CA PRO A 64 18.65 -0.56 1.53
C PRO A 64 17.80 0.32 2.45
N LEU A 65 16.50 0.33 2.22
CA LEU A 65 15.55 1.16 2.95
C LEU A 65 14.46 0.30 3.59
N VAL A 66 14.22 0.55 4.88
CA VAL A 66 13.21 -0.13 5.69
C VAL A 66 12.17 0.90 6.11
N VAL A 67 10.91 0.67 5.76
CA VAL A 67 9.79 1.52 6.20
C VAL A 67 8.90 0.73 7.14
N PHE A 68 8.69 1.27 8.33
CA PHE A 68 7.78 0.72 9.33
C PHE A 68 6.45 1.47 9.33
N GLU A 69 5.35 0.73 9.34
CA GLU A 69 4.00 1.25 9.57
C GLU A 69 3.72 1.42 11.07
N ASP A 70 4.32 0.59 11.93
CA ASP A 70 4.15 0.62 13.37
C ASP A 70 5.24 1.44 14.09
N GLU A 71 4.81 2.41 14.91
CA GLU A 71 5.71 3.33 15.61
C GLU A 71 6.57 2.62 16.67
N GLN A 72 6.07 1.56 17.32
CA GLN A 72 6.81 0.84 18.35
C GLN A 72 7.97 0.06 17.73
N TRP A 73 7.69 -0.67 16.65
CA TRP A 73 8.72 -1.41 15.93
C TRP A 73 9.76 -0.50 15.27
N HIS A 74 9.33 0.64 14.72
CA HIS A 74 10.25 1.67 14.25
C HIS A 74 11.22 2.12 15.35
N LYS A 75 10.71 2.43 16.55
CA LYS A 75 11.53 2.86 17.70
C LYS A 75 12.52 1.81 18.18
N GLU A 76 12.16 0.53 18.09
CA GLU A 76 13.10 -0.56 18.40
C GLU A 76 14.17 -0.71 17.31
N ALA A 77 13.77 -0.64 16.04
CA ALA A 77 14.68 -0.82 14.91
C ALA A 77 15.79 0.26 14.84
N ILE A 78 15.46 1.53 15.10
CA ILE A 78 16.45 2.62 15.07
C ILE A 78 17.51 2.54 16.18
N LYS A 79 17.31 1.70 17.21
CA LYS A 79 18.33 1.47 18.25
C LYS A 79 19.48 0.60 17.73
N ASP A 80 19.23 -0.19 16.70
CA ASP A 80 20.24 -1.00 16.05
C ASP A 80 20.99 -0.17 15.00
N THR A 81 22.19 0.29 15.36
CA THR A 81 23.07 1.05 14.47
C THR A 81 24.14 0.17 13.81
N THR A 82 24.02 -1.16 13.91
CA THR A 82 25.07 -2.08 13.41
C THR A 82 25.00 -2.30 11.91
N HIS A 83 23.86 -1.99 11.29
CA HIS A 83 23.60 -2.19 9.87
C HIS A 83 23.56 -0.86 9.11
N ASP A 84 24.14 -0.83 7.91
CA ASP A 84 24.09 0.32 7.01
C ASP A 84 22.79 0.30 6.19
N VAL A 85 21.69 0.67 6.86
CA VAL A 85 20.33 0.71 6.29
C VAL A 85 19.62 2.00 6.67
N LEU A 86 18.79 2.50 5.77
CA LEU A 86 17.93 3.65 6.04
C LEU A 86 16.63 3.16 6.68
N ILE A 87 16.33 3.63 7.89
CA ILE A 87 15.13 3.24 8.63
C ILE A 87 14.21 4.46 8.73
N TYR A 88 12.96 4.30 8.29
CA TYR A 88 11.93 5.34 8.34
C TYR A 88 10.64 4.81 8.93
N HIS A 89 9.87 5.71 9.54
CA HIS A 89 8.45 5.50 9.81
C HIS A 89 7.62 6.02 8.63
N ILE A 90 6.48 5.39 8.33
CA ILE A 90 5.65 5.74 7.17
C ILE A 90 5.15 7.20 7.17
N ASP A 91 4.90 7.76 8.36
CA ASP A 91 4.45 9.15 8.53
C ASP A 91 5.60 10.19 8.53
N GLN A 92 6.86 9.77 8.44
CA GLN A 92 7.98 10.73 8.42
C GLN A 92 8.02 11.48 7.08
N PRO A 93 8.01 12.82 7.08
CA PRO A 93 8.02 13.62 5.85
C PRO A 93 9.30 13.39 5.02
N GLU A 94 10.43 13.10 5.68
CA GLU A 94 11.72 12.86 5.03
C GLU A 94 11.73 11.59 4.16
N LEU A 95 10.83 10.64 4.41
CA LEU A 95 10.72 9.40 3.64
C LEU A 95 10.49 9.71 2.16
N VAL A 96 9.53 10.59 1.85
CA VAL A 96 9.14 10.92 0.48
C VAL A 96 10.30 11.58 -0.27
N ASP A 97 11.01 12.51 0.39
CA ASP A 97 12.20 13.14 -0.19
C ASP A 97 13.31 12.11 -0.46
N LYS A 98 13.44 11.10 0.41
CA LYS A 98 14.41 10.02 0.21
C LYS A 98 14.03 9.14 -0.97
N LEU A 99 12.76 8.73 -1.08
CA LEU A 99 12.25 7.95 -2.21
C LEU A 99 12.45 8.70 -3.54
N ARG A 100 12.23 10.02 -3.58
CA ARG A 100 12.48 10.86 -4.76
C ARG A 100 13.96 10.96 -5.10
N SER A 101 14.82 11.25 -4.12
CA SER A 101 16.26 11.41 -4.35
C SER A 101 16.94 10.13 -4.86
N HIS A 102 16.37 8.96 -4.56
CA HIS A 102 16.84 7.67 -5.03
C HIS A 102 16.13 7.20 -6.31
N SER A 103 15.35 8.07 -6.98
CA SER A 103 14.59 7.75 -8.19
C SER A 103 13.67 6.53 -8.04
N ILE A 104 13.12 6.33 -6.83
CA ILE A 104 12.15 5.26 -6.54
C ILE A 104 10.75 5.71 -6.95
N ILE A 105 10.46 7.00 -6.72
CA ILE A 105 9.20 7.64 -7.10
C ILE A 105 9.46 8.90 -7.90
N ASP A 106 8.51 9.25 -8.75
CA ASP A 106 8.55 10.45 -9.57
C ASP A 106 7.16 11.12 -9.64
N CYS A 107 7.14 12.40 -9.94
CA CYS A 107 5.91 13.17 -10.11
C CYS A 107 6.14 14.33 -11.11
N ASP A 108 5.49 14.22 -12.26
CA ASP A 108 5.39 15.31 -13.23
C ASP A 108 4.00 15.94 -13.11
N LEU A 109 3.91 17.10 -12.44
CA LEU A 109 2.63 17.77 -12.19
C LEU A 109 1.93 18.22 -13.47
N GLU A 110 2.66 18.62 -14.51
CA GLU A 110 2.07 19.07 -15.77
C GLU A 110 1.42 17.91 -16.55
N ALA A 111 2.04 16.74 -16.48
CA ALA A 111 1.49 15.52 -17.04
C ALA A 111 0.34 14.97 -16.18
N GLU A 112 0.52 14.88 -14.86
CA GLU A 112 -0.45 14.27 -13.95
C GLU A 112 -1.80 15.01 -13.96
N VAL A 113 -1.83 16.35 -14.04
CA VAL A 113 -3.09 17.13 -14.07
C VAL A 113 -4.01 16.75 -15.24
N LYS A 114 -3.47 16.15 -16.31
CA LYS A 114 -4.22 15.72 -17.49
C LYS A 114 -4.75 14.29 -17.37
N THR A 115 -4.45 13.59 -16.28
CA THR A 115 -4.81 12.18 -16.09
C THR A 115 -6.13 12.00 -15.37
N GLU A 116 -6.82 10.89 -15.65
CA GLU A 116 -8.00 10.48 -14.88
C GLU A 116 -7.67 10.21 -13.41
N ARG A 117 -6.44 9.79 -13.12
CA ARG A 117 -5.95 9.61 -11.75
C ARG A 117 -6.01 10.91 -10.96
N TYR A 118 -5.51 12.00 -11.53
CA TYR A 118 -5.60 13.31 -10.89
C TYR A 118 -7.06 13.72 -10.65
N ASN A 119 -7.94 13.52 -11.63
CA ASN A 119 -9.37 13.80 -11.49
C ASN A 119 -9.98 13.00 -10.33
N ARG A 120 -9.65 11.72 -10.16
CA ARG A 120 -10.10 10.90 -9.02
C ARG A 120 -9.58 11.43 -7.69
N ILE A 121 -8.29 11.72 -7.59
CA ILE A 121 -7.67 12.27 -6.37
C ILE A 121 -8.32 13.60 -5.99
N LYS A 122 -8.57 14.46 -6.96
CA LYS A 122 -9.23 15.75 -6.77
C LYS A 122 -10.69 15.60 -6.30
N LYS A 123 -11.43 14.65 -6.88
CA LYS A 123 -12.80 14.30 -6.43
C LYS A 123 -12.79 13.76 -4.99
N PHE A 124 -11.83 12.90 -4.65
CA PHE A 124 -11.65 12.42 -3.29
C PHE A 124 -11.34 13.56 -2.31
N GLU A 125 -10.42 14.45 -2.66
CA GLU A 125 -10.11 15.63 -1.85
C GLU A 125 -11.35 16.51 -1.66
N MET A 126 -12.13 16.75 -2.72
CA MET A 126 -13.39 17.49 -2.64
C MET A 126 -14.35 16.87 -1.64
N PHE A 127 -14.52 15.54 -1.71
CA PHE A 127 -15.37 14.78 -0.79
C PHE A 127 -14.99 15.01 0.68
N GLN A 128 -13.70 15.04 1.02
CA GLN A 128 -13.23 15.27 2.39
C GLN A 128 -13.69 16.62 2.98
N HIS A 129 -14.06 17.60 2.14
CA HIS A 129 -14.50 18.93 2.57
C HIS A 129 -16.00 19.17 2.39
N LEU A 130 -16.76 18.21 1.84
CA LEU A 130 -18.21 18.32 1.70
C LEU A 130 -18.88 18.21 3.07
N LYS A 131 -19.76 19.17 3.39
CA LYS A 131 -20.57 19.18 4.62
C LYS A 131 -22.02 19.47 4.25
N GLN A 132 -22.96 18.69 4.80
CA GLN A 132 -24.40 18.89 4.68
C GLN A 132 -24.84 19.13 3.22
N THR A 133 -24.63 18.14 2.35
CA THR A 133 -24.94 18.25 0.93
C THR A 133 -26.44 18.20 0.67
N GLN A 134 -26.92 19.01 -0.29
CA GLN A 134 -28.31 18.98 -0.78
C GLN A 134 -28.50 17.97 -1.92
N HIS A 135 -27.39 17.56 -2.54
CA HIS A 135 -27.35 16.60 -3.64
C HIS A 135 -26.56 15.36 -3.18
N PRO A 136 -26.82 14.18 -3.77
CA PRO A 136 -25.99 12.99 -3.60
C PRO A 136 -24.52 13.31 -3.90
N VAL A 137 -23.59 12.80 -3.09
CA VAL A 137 -22.15 13.04 -3.27
C VAL A 137 -21.68 12.58 -4.65
N GLN A 138 -22.15 11.44 -5.14
CA GLN A 138 -21.85 10.94 -6.49
C GLN A 138 -22.15 11.97 -7.59
N ASP A 139 -23.33 12.60 -7.53
CA ASP A 139 -23.74 13.63 -8.50
C ASP A 139 -22.83 14.86 -8.40
N ILE A 140 -22.48 15.27 -7.18
CA ILE A 140 -21.57 16.41 -6.95
C ILE A 140 -20.20 16.15 -7.55
N LEU A 141 -19.69 14.91 -7.44
CA LEU A 141 -18.37 14.53 -7.93
C LEU A 141 -18.35 14.30 -9.44
N ASN A 142 -19.46 13.89 -10.06
CA ASN A 142 -19.51 13.54 -11.47
C ASN A 142 -20.03 14.66 -12.38
N ASP A 143 -20.94 15.51 -11.90
CA ASP A 143 -21.47 16.64 -12.67
C ASP A 143 -20.52 17.87 -12.55
N PRO A 144 -19.96 18.39 -13.66
CA PRO A 144 -19.03 19.53 -13.60
C PRO A 144 -19.64 20.83 -13.05
N ILE A 145 -20.94 21.05 -13.25
CA ILE A 145 -21.66 22.24 -12.79
C ILE A 145 -21.86 22.13 -11.27
N LEU A 146 -22.31 20.98 -10.78
CA LEU A 146 -22.44 20.72 -9.35
C LEU A 146 -21.07 20.77 -8.66
N PHE A 147 -20.06 20.13 -9.23
CA PHE A 147 -18.69 20.18 -8.71
C PHE A 147 -18.22 21.62 -8.51
N LYS A 148 -18.36 22.46 -9.54
CA LYS A 148 -17.99 23.89 -9.47
C LYS A 148 -18.85 24.67 -8.47
N SER A 149 -20.14 24.39 -8.40
CA SER A 149 -21.06 25.00 -7.44
C SER A 149 -20.62 24.72 -6.00
N TYR A 150 -20.37 23.46 -5.66
CA TYR A 150 -19.91 23.06 -4.33
C TYR A 150 -18.49 23.56 -4.02
N LEU A 151 -17.60 23.56 -5.02
CA LEU A 151 -16.24 24.12 -4.88
C LEU A 151 -16.25 25.62 -4.52
N ASN A 152 -17.29 26.36 -4.90
CA ASN A 152 -17.48 27.75 -4.51
C ASN A 152 -18.14 27.92 -3.13
N LYS A 153 -18.82 26.88 -2.62
CA LYS A 153 -19.51 26.91 -1.32
C LYS A 153 -18.59 26.51 -0.15
N ILE A 154 -17.55 25.73 -0.40
CA ILE A 154 -16.54 25.40 0.61
C ILE A 154 -15.68 26.62 0.98
N ASP A 155 -15.04 26.56 2.15
CA ASP A 155 -14.21 27.66 2.61
C ASP A 155 -12.97 27.87 1.71
N ILE A 156 -12.44 29.09 1.75
CA ILE A 156 -11.35 29.53 0.89
C ILE A 156 -10.10 28.65 1.08
N LYS A 157 -9.82 28.17 2.30
CA LYS A 157 -8.63 27.35 2.57
C LYS A 157 -8.76 25.98 1.91
N SER A 158 -9.90 25.31 2.08
CA SER A 158 -10.16 24.01 1.44
C SER A 158 -10.24 24.11 -0.08
N ARG A 159 -10.87 25.16 -0.62
CA ARG A 159 -10.88 25.42 -2.07
C ARG A 159 -9.47 25.56 -2.63
N LYS A 160 -8.61 26.31 -1.94
CA LYS A 160 -7.21 26.50 -2.33
C LYS A 160 -6.42 25.19 -2.34
N LYS A 161 -6.77 24.24 -1.46
CA LYS A 161 -6.18 22.91 -1.37
C LYS A 161 -6.63 22.01 -2.53
N ILE A 162 -7.93 21.96 -2.82
CA ILE A 162 -8.47 21.15 -3.94
C ILE A 162 -7.94 21.62 -5.30
N MET A 163 -7.70 22.92 -5.45
CA MET A 163 -7.17 23.52 -6.69
C MET A 163 -5.66 23.78 -6.63
N SER A 164 -4.93 23.18 -5.68
CA SER A 164 -3.56 23.62 -5.41
C SER A 164 -2.61 23.36 -6.57
N VAL A 165 -2.83 22.27 -7.33
CA VAL A 165 -1.95 21.91 -8.45
C VAL A 165 -2.15 22.84 -9.63
N GLU A 166 -3.39 23.12 -10.03
CA GLU A 166 -3.65 24.08 -11.12
C GLU A 166 -3.15 25.48 -10.73
N ARG A 167 -3.38 25.90 -9.47
CA ARG A 167 -2.88 27.17 -8.96
C ARG A 167 -1.36 27.25 -8.91
N TYR A 168 -0.68 26.12 -8.69
CA TYR A 168 0.77 26.06 -8.75
C TYR A 168 1.25 26.23 -10.19
N LEU A 169 0.68 25.48 -11.14
CA LEU A 169 1.02 25.54 -12.56
C LEU A 169 0.78 26.94 -13.16
N GLU A 170 -0.37 27.57 -12.89
CA GLU A 170 -0.66 28.95 -13.32
C GLU A 170 0.36 29.98 -12.78
N LYS A 171 0.87 29.74 -11.57
CA LYS A 171 1.81 30.65 -10.92
C LYS A 171 3.23 30.51 -11.44
N ILE A 172 3.68 29.29 -11.72
CA ILE A 172 5.02 29.08 -12.29
C ILE A 172 5.11 29.59 -13.73
N GLU A 173 3.99 29.59 -14.48
CA GLU A 173 3.91 30.27 -15.80
C GLU A 173 4.18 31.79 -15.69
N THR A 174 3.85 32.39 -14.54
CA THR A 174 4.02 33.83 -14.29
C THR A 174 5.33 34.17 -13.57
N SER A 175 5.79 33.33 -12.65
CA SER A 175 7.00 33.55 -11.84
C SER A 175 7.56 32.26 -11.22
N ASN A 176 8.86 32.02 -11.40
CA ASN A 176 9.59 30.87 -10.85
C ASN A 176 9.93 30.98 -9.36
N GLN A 177 9.38 31.96 -8.64
CA GLN A 177 9.70 32.20 -7.22
C GLN A 177 8.92 31.29 -6.26
N PHE A 178 7.84 30.66 -6.72
CA PHE A 178 6.97 29.85 -5.87
C PHE A 178 7.49 28.42 -5.72
N LYS A 179 7.66 27.95 -4.48
CA LYS A 179 7.98 26.55 -4.22
C LYS A 179 6.71 25.70 -4.17
N ILE A 180 6.83 24.43 -4.56
CA ILE A 180 5.75 23.44 -4.50
C ILE A 180 5.14 23.38 -3.09
N ALA A 181 6.00 23.27 -2.07
CA ALA A 181 5.61 23.17 -0.66
C ALA A 181 4.85 24.40 -0.12
N ASP A 182 4.93 25.56 -0.79
CA ASP A 182 4.21 26.77 -0.36
C ASP A 182 2.74 26.77 -0.83
N ILE A 183 2.40 25.89 -1.79
CA ILE A 183 1.13 25.95 -2.52
C ILE A 183 0.35 24.64 -2.43
N ILE A 184 1.04 23.51 -2.59
CA ILE A 184 0.43 22.18 -2.62
C ILE A 184 0.60 21.54 -1.24
N ASP A 185 -0.50 21.01 -0.71
CA ASP A 185 -0.50 20.26 0.55
C ASP A 185 0.33 18.98 0.42
N ASP A 186 1.17 18.70 1.40
CA ASP A 186 2.13 17.58 1.34
C ASP A 186 1.43 16.24 1.07
N LYS A 187 0.32 15.94 1.74
CA LYS A 187 -0.40 14.68 1.52
C LYS A 187 -0.97 14.61 0.10
N LEU A 188 -1.48 15.72 -0.43
CA LEU A 188 -1.93 15.78 -1.82
C LEU A 188 -0.75 15.57 -2.77
N TYR A 189 0.37 16.25 -2.55
CA TYR A 189 1.57 16.11 -3.38
C TYR A 189 2.08 14.66 -3.40
N VAL A 190 2.17 14.01 -2.23
CA VAL A 190 2.55 12.59 -2.13
C VAL A 190 1.62 11.69 -2.94
N SER A 191 0.31 11.93 -2.87
CA SER A 191 -0.67 11.10 -3.61
C SER A 191 -0.55 11.18 -5.13
N LEU A 192 0.16 12.17 -5.67
CA LEU A 192 0.42 12.34 -7.09
C LEU A 192 1.69 11.63 -7.57
N HIS A 193 2.54 11.17 -6.66
CA HIS A 193 3.73 10.40 -7.04
C HIS A 193 3.37 9.05 -7.61
N LYS A 194 4.23 8.53 -8.47
CA LYS A 194 4.15 7.17 -9.01
C LYS A 194 5.51 6.49 -8.88
N PRO A 195 5.57 5.15 -8.85
CA PRO A 195 6.82 4.43 -8.97
C PRO A 195 7.55 4.86 -10.24
N HIS A 196 8.87 4.99 -10.14
CA HIS A 196 9.68 5.36 -11.28
C HIS A 196 9.65 4.25 -12.34
N SER A 197 9.59 4.63 -13.62
CA SER A 197 9.40 3.70 -14.74
C SER A 197 10.57 2.73 -14.94
N SER A 198 11.74 3.01 -14.38
CA SER A 198 12.91 2.13 -14.42
C SER A 198 12.81 0.93 -13.49
N LEU A 199 11.86 0.92 -12.54
CA LEU A 199 11.70 -0.19 -11.60
C LEU A 199 11.05 -1.39 -12.30
N GLU A 200 11.42 -2.60 -11.89
CA GLU A 200 10.72 -3.82 -12.30
C GLU A 200 9.25 -3.79 -11.86
N ALA A 201 8.36 -4.44 -12.62
CA ALA A 201 6.92 -4.43 -12.33
C ALA A 201 6.59 -4.84 -10.88
N LYS A 202 7.26 -5.87 -10.35
CA LYS A 202 7.11 -6.32 -8.96
C LYS A 202 7.46 -5.23 -7.93
N HIS A 203 8.47 -4.41 -8.22
CA HIS A 203 8.88 -3.30 -7.37
C HIS A 203 7.93 -2.12 -7.55
N GLN A 204 7.44 -1.85 -8.76
CA GLN A 204 6.42 -0.84 -8.99
C GLN A 204 5.17 -1.12 -8.15
N ASP A 205 4.70 -2.37 -8.11
CA ASP A 205 3.54 -2.77 -7.31
C ASP A 205 3.77 -2.56 -5.80
N LEU A 206 4.98 -2.90 -5.31
CA LEU A 206 5.36 -2.68 -3.92
C LEU A 206 5.39 -1.19 -3.55
N ILE A 207 5.95 -0.36 -4.43
CA ILE A 207 6.01 1.09 -4.23
C ILE A 207 4.62 1.72 -4.36
N TRP A 208 3.76 1.22 -5.24
CA TRP A 208 2.36 1.63 -5.30
C TRP A 208 1.65 1.36 -3.98
N LYS A 209 1.84 0.17 -3.41
CA LYS A 209 1.32 -0.15 -2.09
C LYS A 209 1.82 0.84 -1.04
N LEU A 210 3.13 1.07 -0.97
CA LEU A 210 3.71 2.04 -0.03
C LEU A 210 3.09 3.44 -0.18
N LEU A 211 2.95 3.94 -1.42
CA LEU A 211 2.35 5.25 -1.68
C LEU A 211 0.89 5.35 -1.24
N MET A 212 0.10 4.28 -1.42
CA MET A 212 -1.29 4.23 -0.93
C MET A 212 -1.34 4.21 0.60
N ASN A 213 -0.42 3.51 1.25
CA ASN A 213 -0.34 3.48 2.71
C ASN A 213 0.10 4.85 3.29
N ILE A 214 0.93 5.62 2.57
CA ILE A 214 1.33 6.99 2.98
C ILE A 214 0.19 8.01 2.74
N SER A 215 -0.43 7.99 1.56
CA SER A 215 -1.47 8.97 1.19
C SER A 215 -2.60 8.35 0.36
N PRO A 216 -3.59 7.74 1.03
CA PRO A 216 -4.70 7.06 0.37
C PRO A 216 -5.74 8.07 -0.14
N LYS A 217 -5.49 8.63 -1.34
CA LYS A 217 -6.39 9.60 -1.99
C LYS A 217 -6.93 9.16 -3.34
N ASP A 218 -6.42 8.08 -3.93
CA ASP A 218 -6.97 7.49 -5.15
C ASP A 218 -7.72 6.20 -4.81
N VAL A 219 -9.06 6.24 -4.82
CA VAL A 219 -9.91 5.08 -4.48
C VAL A 219 -9.63 3.85 -5.34
N LEU A 220 -9.23 4.02 -6.60
CA LEU A 220 -8.96 2.89 -7.49
C LEU A 220 -7.67 2.18 -7.06
N PHE A 221 -6.60 2.93 -6.86
CA PHE A 221 -5.30 2.38 -6.48
C PHE A 221 -5.31 1.88 -5.04
N TRP A 222 -6.03 2.56 -4.15
CA TRP A 222 -6.25 2.09 -2.79
C TRP A 222 -6.92 0.73 -2.79
N TYR A 223 -7.98 0.55 -3.59
CA TYR A 223 -8.63 -0.76 -3.75
C TYR A 223 -7.71 -1.82 -4.38
N TRP A 224 -6.81 -1.46 -5.29
CA TRP A 224 -5.90 -2.44 -5.91
C TRP A 224 -4.77 -2.89 -4.97
N TYR A 225 -4.16 -1.97 -4.23
CA TYR A 225 -2.93 -2.25 -3.48
C TYR A 225 -3.12 -2.40 -1.95
N ASP A 226 -4.22 -1.87 -1.39
CA ASP A 226 -4.57 -2.07 0.02
C ASP A 226 -6.09 -2.25 0.24
N LYS A 227 -6.59 -3.44 -0.16
CA LYS A 227 -8.00 -3.80 0.00
C LYS A 227 -8.47 -3.79 1.45
N GLU A 228 -7.62 -4.21 2.37
CA GLU A 228 -8.00 -4.33 3.78
C GLU A 228 -8.26 -2.96 4.40
N ASP A 229 -7.34 -2.02 4.19
CA ASP A 229 -7.52 -0.63 4.65
C ASP A 229 -8.66 0.06 3.89
N PHE A 230 -8.75 -0.15 2.57
CA PHE A 230 -9.86 0.36 1.76
C PHE A 230 -11.21 -0.07 2.34
N TYR A 231 -11.43 -1.37 2.57
CA TYR A 231 -12.70 -1.87 3.11
C TYR A 231 -12.97 -1.41 4.54
N THR A 232 -11.92 -1.16 5.32
CA THR A 232 -12.05 -0.60 6.66
C THR A 232 -12.62 0.82 6.58
N LYS A 233 -12.05 1.68 5.74
CA LYS A 233 -12.53 3.06 5.54
C LYS A 233 -13.86 3.12 4.79
N PHE A 234 -14.07 2.22 3.83
CA PHE A 234 -15.28 2.15 3.02
C PHE A 234 -16.54 2.02 3.87
N LYS A 235 -16.49 1.32 5.02
CA LYS A 235 -17.64 1.14 5.91
C LYS A 235 -18.19 2.47 6.43
N ASP A 236 -17.30 3.42 6.71
CA ASP A 236 -17.61 4.70 7.34
C ASP A 236 -18.01 5.79 6.34
N TRP A 237 -17.92 5.52 5.03
CA TRP A 237 -18.32 6.47 3.99
C TRP A 237 -19.84 6.59 3.87
N ASP A 238 -20.32 7.74 3.41
CA ASP A 238 -21.73 7.89 3.06
C ASP A 238 -22.10 7.03 1.85
N ASP A 239 -23.37 6.63 1.78
CA ASP A 239 -23.83 5.69 0.76
C ASP A 239 -23.65 6.23 -0.67
N SER A 240 -23.81 7.53 -0.87
CA SER A 240 -23.62 8.12 -2.19
C SER A 240 -22.14 8.14 -2.61
N PHE A 241 -21.22 8.39 -1.69
CA PHE A 241 -19.79 8.27 -1.99
C PHE A 241 -19.36 6.82 -2.22
N LYS A 242 -19.95 5.86 -1.50
CA LYS A 242 -19.75 4.43 -1.76
C LYS A 242 -20.14 4.06 -3.19
N ASP A 243 -21.30 4.54 -3.66
CA ASP A 243 -21.76 4.32 -5.04
C ASP A 243 -20.77 4.88 -6.06
N TRP A 244 -20.28 6.11 -5.84
CA TRP A 244 -19.24 6.72 -6.67
C TRP A 244 -17.94 5.90 -6.71
N ALA A 245 -17.48 5.43 -5.55
CA ALA A 245 -16.26 4.63 -5.46
C ALA A 245 -16.42 3.27 -6.17
N ILE A 246 -17.57 2.59 -5.99
CA ILE A 246 -17.89 1.34 -6.67
C ILE A 246 -17.93 1.54 -8.19
N GLU A 247 -18.63 2.58 -8.66
CA GLU A 247 -18.71 2.89 -10.09
C GLU A 247 -17.32 3.16 -10.68
N THR A 248 -16.51 3.96 -9.98
CA THR A 248 -15.13 4.26 -10.38
C THR A 248 -14.29 3.00 -10.51
N ILE A 249 -14.38 2.08 -9.54
CA ILE A 249 -13.66 0.81 -9.56
C ILE A 249 -14.17 -0.07 -10.71
N ARG A 250 -15.49 -0.22 -10.87
CA ARG A 250 -16.09 -1.08 -11.90
C ARG A 250 -15.77 -0.63 -13.33
N ASN A 251 -15.66 0.68 -13.56
CA ASN A 251 -15.35 1.21 -14.89
C ASN A 251 -13.87 1.06 -15.28
N ASN A 252 -13.01 0.61 -14.36
CA ASN A 252 -11.57 0.46 -14.56
C ASN A 252 -11.07 -0.98 -14.31
N ILE A 253 -11.98 -1.96 -14.19
CA ILE A 253 -11.70 -3.41 -14.15
C ILE A 253 -12.03 -3.99 -15.51
#